data_AF-A0A5T6X633-F1
#
_entry.id   AF-A0A5T6X633-F1
#
_cell.length_a   1.000
_cell.length_b   1.000
_cell.length_c   1.000
_cell.angle_alpha   90.00
_cell.angle_beta   90.00
_cell.angle_gamma   90.00
#
_symmetry.space_group_name_H-M   'P 1'
#
loop_
_entity.id
_entity.type
_entity.pdbx_description
1 polymer ?
#
loop_
_entity_poly.entity_id
_entity_poly.type
_entity_poly.pdbx_seq_one_letter_code
_entity_poly.pdbx_strand_id
1 'polypeptide(L)' 'MIAGNNACGKYVYSKAYCPAGKQLISGGYQLSNWNGGNGWNTPDISMPSASENAWQIVTGGGVTGGTCMRAIAWCAKN' A
#
# COMPACT_ATOMS: atom_id res chain seq x y z
N MET A 1 -12.83 3.70 2.65
CA MET A 1 -11.38 3.46 2.62
C MET A 1 -11.10 2.09 3.23
N ILE A 2 -10.28 1.26 2.59
CA ILE A 2 -9.77 0.01 3.15
C ILE A 2 -8.24 0.11 3.19
N ALA A 3 -7.62 -0.34 4.28
CA ALA A 3 -6.17 -0.39 4.40
C ALA A 3 -5.67 -1.83 4.23
N GLY A 4 -4.52 -1.99 3.58
CA GLY A 4 -3.81 -3.26 3.49
C GLY A 4 -2.97 -3.56 4.73
N ASN A 5 -2.22 -4.66 4.67
CA ASN A 5 -1.22 -5.00 5.67
C ASN A 5 -0.09 -3.96 5.72
N ASN A 6 0.64 -3.87 6.83
CA ASN A 6 1.87 -3.10 6.87
C ASN A 6 2.98 -3.86 6.11
N ALA A 7 3.51 -3.24 5.06
CA ALA A 7 4.72 -3.65 4.37
C ALA A 7 5.91 -2.94 5.05
N CYS A 8 6.60 -3.67 5.92
CA CYS A 8 7.73 -3.16 6.70
C CYS A 8 9.05 -3.69 6.14
N GLY A 9 9.97 -2.81 5.77
CA GLY A 9 11.25 -3.19 5.17
C GLY A 9 11.23 -3.23 3.64
N LYS A 10 12.27 -3.84 3.05
CA LYS A 10 12.59 -3.75 1.61
C LYS A 10 11.78 -4.73 0.77
N TYR A 11 11.28 -4.28 -0.38
CA TYR A 11 10.63 -5.14 -1.39
C TYR A 11 9.45 -5.96 -0.86
N VAL A 12 8.71 -5.39 0.09
CA VAL A 12 7.55 -6.01 0.73
C VAL A 12 6.28 -5.48 0.09
N TYR A 13 5.34 -6.38 -0.14
CA TYR A 13 4.02 -6.04 -0.70
C TYR A 13 3.02 -5.64 0.39
N SER A 14 2.16 -4.68 0.04
CA SER A 14 0.90 -4.46 0.74
C SER A 14 -0.23 -4.35 -0.27
N LYS A 15 -1.36 -5.01 0.03
CA LYS A 15 -2.56 -4.98 -0.82
C LYS A 15 -3.79 -4.63 0.02
N ALA A 16 -4.60 -3.71 -0.50
CA ALA A 16 -5.86 -3.29 0.09
C ALA A 16 -7.01 -3.73 -0.83
N TYR A 17 -7.75 -4.76 -0.41
CA TYR A 17 -8.82 -5.36 -1.20
C TYR A 17 -10.15 -4.65 -0.96
N CYS A 18 -10.88 -4.33 -2.03
CA CYS A 18 -12.26 -3.89 -1.90
C CYS A 18 -13.17 -5.06 -1.50
N PRO A 19 -14.10 -4.85 -0.56
CA PRO A 19 -15.01 -5.91 -0.11
C PRO A 19 -16.00 -6.29 -1.21
N ALA A 20 -16.62 -7.47 -1.07
CA ALA A 20 -17.64 -7.96 -1.97
C ALA A 20 -18.74 -6.91 -2.22
N GLY A 21 -19.18 -6.78 -3.48
CA GLY A 21 -20.20 -5.81 -3.89
C GLY A 21 -19.71 -4.35 -4.00
N LYS A 22 -18.41 -4.09 -3.87
CA LYS A 22 -17.80 -2.78 -4.17
C LYS A 22 -16.70 -2.94 -5.21
N GLN A 23 -16.43 -1.88 -5.97
CA GLN A 23 -15.32 -1.80 -6.92
C GLN A 23 -14.28 -0.80 -6.45
N LEU A 24 -13.01 -1.08 -6.76
CA LEU A 24 -11.91 -0.14 -6.62
C LEU A 24 -12.12 1.03 -7.58
N ILE A 25 -12.15 2.24 -7.03
CA ILE A 25 -12.27 3.48 -7.81
C ILE A 25 -11.01 4.33 -7.78
N SER A 26 -10.19 4.17 -6.74
CA SER A 26 -8.92 4.86 -6.57
C SER A 26 -8.12 4.21 -5.44
N GLY A 27 -6.88 4.62 -5.25
CA GLY A 27 -6.08 4.19 -4.13
C GLY A 27 -4.77 4.96 -4.01
N GLY A 28 -3.94 4.50 -3.10
CA GLY A 28 -2.64 5.09 -2.82
C GLY A 28 -1.93 4.34 -1.71
N TYR A 29 -1.05 5.03 -1.00
CA TYR A 29 -0.34 4.46 0.13
C TYR A 29 -0.34 5.42 1.30
N GLN A 30 -0.11 4.86 2.49
CA GLN A 30 0.13 5.61 3.71
C GLN A 30 1.45 5.14 4.32
N LEU A 31 2.32 6.08 4.70
CA LEU A 31 3.42 5.82 5.63
C LEU A 31 2.82 5.48 7.00
N SER A 32 2.77 4.19 7.32
CA SER A 32 2.09 3.70 8.54
C SER A 32 3.02 3.64 9.75
N ASN A 33 4.33 3.60 9.52
CA ASN A 33 5.34 3.78 10.56
C ASN A 33 6.58 4.43 9.96
N TRP A 34 7.10 5.46 10.64
CA TRP A 34 8.37 6.10 10.32
C TRP A 34 9.32 5.93 11.49
N ASN A 35 10.51 5.41 11.22
CA ASN A 35 11.51 5.13 12.25
C ASN A 35 12.65 6.17 12.28
N GLY A 36 12.58 7.24 11.49
CA GLY A 36 13.64 8.25 11.39
C GLY A 36 14.74 7.92 10.37
N GLY A 37 15.67 8.86 10.19
CA GLY A 37 16.88 8.69 9.38
C GLY A 37 16.73 9.07 7.89
N ASN A 38 17.69 8.63 7.07
CA ASN A 38 17.72 8.87 5.61
C ASN A 38 16.90 7.84 4.81
N GLY A 39 15.91 7.22 5.46
CA GLY A 39 15.08 6.17 4.88
C GLY A 39 14.11 6.70 3.82
N TRP A 40 13.62 5.81 2.96
CA TRP A 40 12.66 6.18 1.92
C TRP A 40 11.24 6.12 2.48
N ASN A 41 10.43 7.13 2.16
CA ASN A 41 9.06 7.29 2.65
C ASN A 41 8.00 7.08 1.55
N THR A 42 8.40 6.54 0.41
CA THR A 42 7.53 6.19 -0.73
C THR A 42 7.82 4.75 -1.18
N PRO A 43 6.80 4.01 -1.65
CA PRO A 43 7.02 2.72 -2.30
C PRO A 43 7.56 2.92 -3.72
N ASP A 44 8.18 1.88 -4.28
CA ASP A 44 8.59 1.84 -5.69
C ASP A 44 7.37 1.63 -6.61
N ILE A 45 6.33 0.96 -6.09
CA ILE A 45 5.07 0.73 -6.79
C ILE A 45 3.91 1.22 -5.93
N SER A 46 2.98 1.96 -6.55
CA SER A 46 1.67 2.27 -5.97
C SER A 46 0.65 2.40 -7.10
N MET A 47 -0.15 1.34 -7.31
CA MET A 47 -1.06 1.25 -8.45
C MET A 47 -2.23 0.28 -8.18
N PRO A 48 -3.30 0.28 -9.01
CA PRO A 48 -4.28 -0.79 -9.01
C PRO A 48 -3.63 -2.16 -9.28
N SER A 49 -4.15 -3.22 -8.67
CA SER A 49 -3.79 -4.59 -9.05
C SER A 49 -4.41 -4.92 -10.41
N ALA A 50 -3.62 -5.50 -11.31
CA ALA A 50 -4.07 -5.81 -12.67
C ALA A 50 -5.11 -6.95 -12.73
N SER A 51 -5.11 -7.84 -11.73
CA SER A 51 -5.95 -9.04 -11.70
C SER A 51 -6.87 -9.11 -10.47
N GLU A 52 -6.82 -8.12 -9.57
CA GLU A 52 -7.58 -8.13 -8.34
C GLU A 52 -8.30 -6.80 -8.14
N ASN A 53 -9.43 -6.83 -7.44
CA ASN A 53 -10.19 -5.64 -7.03
C ASN A 53 -9.50 -4.95 -5.83
N ALA A 54 -8.27 -4.48 -6.02
CA ALA A 54 -7.40 -4.01 -4.94
C ALA A 54 -6.41 -2.92 -5.39
N TRP A 55 -6.00 -2.06 -4.47
CA TRP A 55 -4.79 -1.25 -4.64
C TRP A 55 -3.59 -1.99 -4.06
N GLN A 56 -2.43 -1.89 -4.72
CA GLN A 56 -1.20 -2.56 -4.27
C GLN A 56 -0.01 -1.61 -4.23
N ILE A 57 0.91 -1.89 -3.31
CA ILE A 57 2.20 -1.23 -3.21
C ILE A 57 3.34 -2.24 -3.07
N VAL A 58 4.55 -1.83 -3.45
CA VAL A 58 5.79 -2.54 -3.14
C VAL A 58 6.79 -1.54 -2.58
N THR A 59 7.30 -1.80 -1.38
CA THR A 59 8.31 -0.94 -0.77
C THR A 59 9.64 -1.02 -1.51
N GLY A 60 10.36 0.09 -1.60
CA GLY A 60 11.67 0.13 -2.26
C GLY A 60 12.82 -0.37 -1.39
N GLY A 61 14.00 -0.51 -2.00
CA GLY A 61 15.22 -0.99 -1.34
C GLY A 61 15.75 -0.07 -0.22
N GLY A 62 15.35 1.20 -0.21
CA GLY A 62 15.70 2.17 0.83
C GLY A 62 14.80 2.13 2.08
N VAL A 63 13.76 1.30 2.08
CA VAL A 63 12.82 1.17 3.19
C VAL A 63 13.41 0.24 4.25
N THR A 64 13.94 0.81 5.33
CA THR A 64 14.75 0.08 6.33
C THR A 64 14.40 0.42 7.77
N GLY A 65 15.00 -0.31 8.72
CA GLY A 65 14.94 -0.07 10.15
C GLY A 65 13.54 -0.12 10.78
N GLY A 66 12.56 -0.72 10.10
CA GLY A 66 11.17 -0.79 10.57
C GLY A 66 10.27 0.32 10.05
N THR A 67 10.69 1.15 9.08
CA THR A 67 9.74 1.95 8.29
C THR A 67 8.75 1.03 7.59
N CYS A 68 7.47 1.38 7.67
CA CYS A 68 6.38 0.63 7.08
C CYS A 68 5.47 1.52 6.26
N MET A 69 4.95 0.96 5.18
CA MET A 69 3.89 1.55 4.37
C MET A 69 2.76 0.57 4.19
N ARG A 70 1.56 1.06 3.90
CA ARG A 70 0.41 0.21 3.57
C ARG A 70 -0.37 0.77 2.40
N ALA A 71 -0.89 -0.12 1.56
CA ALA A 71 -1.81 0.23 0.50
C ALA A 71 -3.12 0.76 1.08
N ILE A 72 -3.75 1.70 0.38
CA ILE A 72 -5.06 2.24 0.66
C ILE A 72 -5.92 2.07 -0.58
N ALA A 73 -7.12 1.49 -0.41
CA ALA A 73 -8.12 1.37 -1.46
C ALA A 73 -9.36 2.21 -1.15
N TRP A 74 -9.80 2.96 -2.15
CA TRP A 74 -11.11 3.62 -2.15
C TRP A 74 -12.06 2.78 -2.97
N CYS A 75 -13.14 2.36 -2.33
CA CYS A 75 -14.09 1.41 -2.89
C CYS A 75 -15.50 2.00 -2.82
N ALA A 76 -16.23 1.94 -3.92
CA ALA A 76 -17.61 2.39 -4.02
C ALA A 76 -18.51 1.29 -4.60
N LYS A 77 -19.83 1.44 -4.42
CA LYS A 77 -20.78 0.74 -5.29
C LYS A 77 -20.84 1.52 -6.59
N ASN A 78 -20.82 0.81 -7.72
CA ASN A 78 -21.18 1.42 -8.99
C ASN A 78 -22.64 1.85 -8.98
#